data_AF-A0ABD3WXU9-F1
#
_entry.id   AF-A0ABD3WXU9-F1
#
_cell.length_a   1.000
_cell.length_b   1.000
_cell.length_c   1.000
_cell.angle_alpha   90.00
_cell.angle_beta   90.00
_cell.angle_gamma   90.00
#
_symmetry.space_group_name_H-M   'P 1'
#
loop_
_entity.id
_entity.type
_entity.pdbx_description
1 polymer ?
#
loop_
_entity_poly.entity_id
_entity_poly.type
_entity_poly.pdbx_seq_one_letter_code
_entity_poly.pdbx_strand_id
1 'polypeptide(L)' 'AVDYESDPIMKLIVAATVNGNYAYTTVTVNLQDINDNVPTFTQDRYVSAVWEEMRRNTFVTQ' A
#
# COMPACT_ATOMS: atom_id res chain seq x y z
N ALA A 1 2.51 -12.69 10.98
CA ALA A 1 1.75 -11.42 10.93
C ALA A 1 1.26 -11.24 9.49
N VAL A 2 0.14 -10.55 9.28
CA VAL A 2 -0.33 -10.16 7.95
C VAL A 2 0.10 -8.72 7.69
N ASP A 3 0.46 -8.40 6.44
CA ASP A 3 1.01 -7.10 6.06
C ASP A 3 0.57 -6.78 4.62
N TYR A 4 -0.29 -5.78 4.44
CA TYR A 4 -0.94 -5.47 3.17
C TYR A 4 0.09 -4.96 2.14
N GLU A 5 1.05 -4.18 2.61
CA GLU A 5 2.14 -3.58 1.86
C GLU A 5 3.09 -4.63 1.26
N SER A 6 3.26 -5.76 1.94
CA SER A 6 4.11 -6.86 1.50
C SER A 6 3.36 -7.86 0.62
N ASP A 7 2.18 -8.33 1.06
CA ASP A 7 1.40 -9.34 0.34
C ASP A 7 -0.12 -9.12 0.51
N PRO A 8 -0.77 -8.39 -0.41
CA PRO A 8 -2.19 -8.06 -0.29
C PRO A 8 -3.13 -9.23 -0.60
N ILE A 9 -2.65 -10.30 -1.24
CA ILE A 9 -3.48 -11.42 -1.71
C ILE A 9 -2.84 -12.76 -1.35
N MET A 10 -3.35 -13.39 -0.31
CA MET A 10 -2.93 -14.73 0.07
C MET A 10 -3.79 -15.80 -0.64
N LYS A 11 -3.12 -16.73 -1.32
CA LYS A 11 -3.76 -17.89 -1.97
C LYS A 11 -3.46 -19.15 -1.17
N LEU A 12 -4.51 -19.80 -0.69
CA LEU A 12 -4.42 -21.06 0.03
C LEU A 12 -5.00 -22.18 -0.83
N ILE A 13 -4.30 -23.31 -0.91
CA ILE A 13 -4.85 -24.54 -1.47
C ILE A 13 -5.36 -25.36 -0.29
N VAL A 14 -6.67 -25.61 -0.24
CA VAL A 14 -7.29 -26.45 0.78
C VAL A 14 -7.61 -27.82 0.19
N ALA A 15 -7.38 -28.87 0.97
CA ALA A 15 -7.64 -30.25 0.57
C ALA A 15 -8.75 -30.87 1.45
N ALA A 16 -9.75 -31.46 0.82
CA ALA A 16 -10.75 -32.31 1.47
C ALA A 16 -10.40 -33.78 1.22
N THR A 17 -10.43 -34.60 2.28
CA THR A 17 -10.08 -36.04 2.20
C THR A 17 -11.23 -36.90 2.72
N VAL A 18 -11.65 -37.90 1.93
CA VAL A 18 -12.64 -38.90 2.34
C VAL A 18 -12.24 -40.27 1.79
N ASN A 19 -12.01 -41.24 2.68
CA ASN A 19 -11.69 -42.64 2.35
C ASN A 19 -10.60 -42.81 1.27
N GLY A 20 -9.53 -41.99 1.33
CA GLY A 20 -8.41 -42.04 0.39
C GLY A 20 -8.60 -41.22 -0.89
N ASN A 21 -9.76 -40.61 -1.10
CA ASN A 21 -9.98 -39.61 -2.16
C ASN A 21 -9.63 -38.22 -1.68
N TYR A 22 -9.03 -37.42 -2.56
CA TYR A 22 -8.66 -36.02 -2.31
C TYR A 22 -9.38 -35.11 -3.29
N ALA A 23 -9.89 -33.98 -2.78
CA ALA A 23 -10.36 -32.86 -3.58
C ALA A 23 -9.62 -31.60 -3.14
N TYR A 24 -9.24 -30.75 -4.10
CA TYR A 24 -8.50 -29.52 -3.83
C TYR A 24 -9.31 -28.33 -4.31
N THR A 25 -9.28 -27.24 -3.56
CA THR A 25 -9.79 -25.95 -4.02
C THR A 25 -8.90 -24.81 -3.55
N THR A 26 -8.99 -23.68 -4.24
CA THR A 26 -8.21 -22.48 -3.92
C THR A 26 -9.09 -21.49 -3.17
N VAL A 27 -8.62 -21.04 -2.01
CA VAL A 27 -9.20 -19.94 -1.24
C VAL A 27 -8.32 -18.72 -1.44
N THR A 28 -8.92 -17.63 -1.91
CA THR A 28 -8.24 -16.34 -2.04
C THR A 28 -8.67 -15.44 -0.88
N VAL A 29 -7.71 -15.00 -0.08
CA VAL A 29 -7.91 -14.04 1.00
C VAL A 29 -7.35 -12.70 0.55
N ASN A 30 -8.23 -11.71 0.42
CA ASN A 30 -7.83 -10.33 0.15
C ASN A 30 -7.67 -9.61 1.49
N LEU A 31 -6.48 -9.06 1.73
CA LEU A 31 -6.26 -8.22 2.90
C LEU A 31 -6.94 -6.86 2.70
N GLN A 32 -7.44 -6.31 3.80
CA GLN A 32 -7.94 -4.95 3.82
C GLN A 32 -6.78 -4.01 4.12
N ASP A 33 -6.54 -3.06 3.22
CA ASP A 33 -5.61 -1.96 3.41
C ASP A 33 -6.05 -1.10 4.59
N ILE A 34 -5.11 -0.78 5.49
CA ILE A 34 -5.31 0.12 6.61
C ILE A 34 -4.24 1.21 6.57
N ASN A 35 -4.58 2.41 7.03
CA ASN A 35 -3.64 3.53 7.05
C ASN A 35 -2.66 3.43 8.23
N ASP A 36 -1.70 2.51 8.16
CA ASP A 36 -0.63 2.33 9.15
C ASP A 36 0.74 2.88 8.71
N ASN A 37 0.86 3.25 7.42
CA ASN A 37 2.03 3.95 6.88
C ASN A 37 1.95 5.45 7.11
N VAL A 38 2.92 5.99 7.83
CA VAL A 38 3.03 7.45 8.03
C VAL A 38 3.47 8.14 6.74
N PRO A 39 2.93 9.32 6.42
CA PRO A 39 3.37 10.07 5.26
C PRO A 39 4.84 10.50 5.44
N THR A 40 5.61 10.44 4.36
CA THR A 40 7.01 10.86 4.32
C THR A 40 7.23 11.94 3.28
N PHE A 41 8.03 12.94 3.60
CA PHE A 41 8.48 13.93 2.61
C PHE A 41 9.40 13.27 1.58
N THR A 42 9.37 13.77 0.35
CA THR A 42 10.27 13.31 -0.72
C THR A 42 11.69 13.84 -0.56
N GLN A 43 11.86 14.93 0.19
CA GLN A 43 13.16 15.56 0.47
C GLN A 43 13.26 15.92 1.95
N ASP A 44 14.45 15.75 2.52
CA ASP A 44 14.74 16.22 3.88
C ASP A 44 14.69 17.75 4.00
N ARG A 45 14.88 18.46 2.88
CA ARG A 45 14.81 19.92 2.82
C ARG A 45 14.32 20.41 1.47
N TYR A 46 13.25 21.21 1.49
CA TYR A 46 12.79 21.97 0.33
C TYR A 46 13.38 23.38 0.37
N VAL A 47 14.05 23.80 -0.71
CA VAL A 47 14.60 25.16 -0.87
C VAL A 47 14.00 25.78 -2.11
N SER A 48 13.48 27.00 -2.01
CA SER A 48 12.88 27.71 -3.13
C SER A 48 13.09 29.22 -2.97
N ALA A 49 13.05 29.96 -4.07
CA ALA A 49 13.27 31.40 -4.09
C ALA A 49 12.21 32.07 -4.97
N VAL A 50 11.87 33.31 -4.64
CA VAL A 50 10.92 34.15 -5.38
C VAL A 50 11.51 35.53 -5.59
N TRP A 51 11.06 36.21 -6.64
CA TRP A 51 11.42 37.60 -6.91
C TRP A 51 10.60 38.56 -6.04
N GLU A 52 11.14 39.76 -5.84
CA GLU A 52 10.36 40.89 -5.33
C GLU A 52 9.22 41.22 -6.32
N GLU A 53 8.10 41.78 -5.84
CA GLU A 53 6.91 42.11 -6.65
C GLU A 53 6.11 40.91 -7.23
N MET A 54 6.26 39.72 -6.64
CA MET A 54 5.44 38.58 -7.03
C MET A 54 3.97 38.77 -6.69
N ARG A 55 3.11 38.37 -7.63
CA ARG A 55 1.65 38.49 -7.48
C ARG A 55 1.17 37.66 -6.30
N ARG A 56 0.11 38.13 -5.64
CA ARG A 56 -0.56 37.38 -4.58
C ARG A 56 -0.99 36.00 -5.10
N ASN A 57 -0.84 34.98 -4.24
CA ASN A 57 -1.11 33.57 -4.55
C ASN A 57 -0.17 32.96 -5.60
N THR A 58 1.07 33.46 -5.74
CA THR A 58 2.08 32.75 -6.52
C THR A 58 2.44 31.45 -5.81
N PHE A 59 2.26 30.34 -6.51
CA PHE A 59 2.74 29.03 -6.10
C PHE A 59 4.28 28.98 -6.17
N VAL A 60 4.92 28.42 -5.15
CA VAL A 60 6.39 28.46 -5.00
C VAL A 60 7.02 27.07 -5.02
N THR A 61 6.44 26.09 -4.32
CA THR A 61 7.00 24.74 -4.22
C THR A 61 5.95 23.72 -3.76
N GLN A 62 6.17 22.44 -4.06
CA GLN A 62 5.37 21.26 -3.63
C GLN A 62 6.30 20.11 -3.25
#